data_AF-A0A259YS77-F1
#
_entry.id   AF-A0A259YS77-F1
#
_cell.length_a   1.000
_cell.length_b   1.000
_cell.length_c   1.000
_cell.angle_alpha   90.00
_cell.angle_beta   90.00
_cell.angle_gamma   90.00
#
_symmetry.space_group_name_H-M   'P 1'
#
loop_
_entity.id
_entity.type
_entity.pdbx_description
1 polymer ?
#
loop_
_entity_poly.entity_id
_entity_poly.type
_entity_poly.pdbx_seq_one_letter_code
_entity_poly.pdbx_strand_id
1 'polypeptide(L)' 'MALCDAPRCGQLFLQDRWCCSACGNRARAARHHAVKKGRS' A
#
# COMPACT_ATOMS: atom_id res chain seq x y z
N MET A 1 4.61 -13.79 9.99
CA MET A 1 3.72 -12.61 9.90
C MET A 1 4.47 -11.48 9.22
N ALA A 2 3.80 -10.76 8.32
CA ALA A 2 4.31 -9.52 7.72
C ALA A 2 3.39 -8.35 8.11
N LEU A 3 3.97 -7.15 8.14
CA LEU A 3 3.20 -5.90 8.29
C LEU A 3 2.66 -5.48 6.93
N CYS A 4 1.40 -5.05 6.86
CA CYS A 4 0.84 -4.59 5.60
C CYS A 4 1.50 -3.29 5.12
N ASP A 5 2.14 -3.34 3.94
CA ASP A 5 2.84 -2.22 3.29
C ASP A 5 1.89 -1.20 2.62
N ALA A 6 0.61 -1.20 2.99
CA ALA A 6 -0.33 -0.21 2.49
C ALA A 6 -0.36 1.03 3.39
N PRO A 7 -0.43 2.23 2.80
CA PRO A 7 -0.47 3.47 3.57
C PRO A 7 -1.67 3.44 4.52
N ARG A 8 -1.39 3.65 5.81
CA ARG A 8 -2.37 3.67 6.92
C ARG A 8 -3.03 2.30 7.20
N CYS A 9 -2.46 1.17 6.78
CA CYS A 9 -3.04 -0.17 7.01
C CYS A 9 -2.45 -0.84 8.27
N GLY A 10 -1.13 -0.85 8.46
CA GLY A 10 -0.46 -1.14 9.75
C GLY A 10 -0.78 -2.48 10.42
N GLN A 11 -1.51 -3.36 9.74
CA GLN A 11 -2.05 -4.60 10.29
C GLN A 11 -1.08 -5.76 10.04
N LEU A 12 -0.89 -6.61 11.05
CA LEU A 12 -0.15 -7.85 10.89
C LEU A 12 -1.02 -8.89 10.16
N PHE A 13 -0.47 -9.49 9.11
CA PHE A 13 -1.14 -10.50 8.31
C PHE A 13 -0.14 -11.57 7.83
N LEU A 14 -0.64 -12.68 7.31
CA LEU A 14 0.16 -13.85 6.94
C LEU A 14 0.25 -14.04 5.42
N GLN A 15 0.41 -12.96 4.64
CA GLN A 15 0.50 -13.04 3.18
C GLN A 15 1.61 -12.13 2.62
N ASP A 16 1.85 -12.29 1.31
CA ASP A 16 3.05 -11.84 0.58
C ASP A 16 3.26 -10.31 0.54
N ARG A 17 2.20 -9.50 0.61
CA ARG A 17 2.34 -8.03 0.43
C ARG A 17 1.26 -7.13 1.04
N TRP A 18 -0.02 -7.52 0.94
CA TRP A 18 -1.15 -6.73 1.47
C TRP A 18 -2.20 -7.60 2.16
N CYS A 19 -2.82 -7.10 3.23
CA CYS A 19 -3.82 -7.87 3.99
C CYS A 19 -5.16 -8.06 3.25
N CYS A 20 -5.46 -7.21 2.26
CA CYS A 20 -6.67 -7.30 1.44
C CYS A 20 -6.53 -6.49 0.15
N SER A 21 -7.45 -6.70 -0.79
CA SER A 21 -7.52 -5.96 -2.07
C SER A 21 -7.62 -4.45 -1.87
N ALA A 22 -8.28 -3.99 -0.81
CA ALA A 22 -8.38 -2.56 -0.50
C ALA A 22 -7.02 -1.95 -0.10
N CYS A 23 -6.18 -2.68 0.65
CA CYS A 23 -4.81 -2.24 0.96
C CYS A 23 -3.93 -2.23 -0.30
N GLY A 24 -4.12 -3.16 -1.24
CA GLY A 24 -3.49 -3.13 -2.57
C GLY A 24 -3.86 -1.91 -3.43
N ASN A 25 -5.15 -1.55 -3.47
CA ASN A 25 -5.61 -0.36 -4.20
C ASN A 25 -5.05 0.94 -3.61
N ARG A 26 -5.01 1.04 -2.27
CA ARG A 26 -4.38 2.19 -1.58
C ARG A 26 -2.90 2.32 -1.90
N ALA A 27 -2.16 1.21 -1.84
CA ALA A 27 -0.75 1.21 -2.21
C ALA A 27 -0.55 1.69 -3.65
N ARG A 28 -1.37 1.20 -4.59
CA ARG A 28 -1.33 1.63 -6.00
C ARG A 28 -1.63 3.12 -6.17
N ALA A 29 -2.68 3.62 -5.51
CA ALA A 29 -3.06 5.04 -5.56
C ALA A 29 -1.93 5.92 -5.02
N ALA A 30 -1.35 5.58 -3.87
CA ALA A 30 -0.24 6.32 -3.29
C ALA A 30 0.99 6.35 -4.21
N ARG A 31 1.33 5.24 -4.88
CA ARG A 31 2.40 5.23 -5.89
C ARG A 31 2.09 6.15 -7.05
N HIS A 32 0.86 6.16 -7.56
CA HIS A 32 0.45 7.05 -8.64
C HIS A 32 0.53 8.53 -8.23
N HIS A 33 0.11 8.87 -7.00
CA HIS A 33 0.26 10.23 -6.47
C HIS A 33 1.73 10.63 -6.27
N ALA A 34 2.57 9.71 -5.78
CA ALA A 34 4.01 9.95 -5.62
C ALA A 34 4.69 10.20 -6.98
N VAL A 35 4.33 9.43 -8.02
CA VAL A 35 4.81 9.65 -9.39
C VAL A 35 4.38 11.01 -9.93
N LYS A 36 3.13 11.44 -9.65
CA LYS A 36 2.68 12.78 -10.05
C LYS A 36 3.39 13.91 -9.31
N LYS A 37 3.72 13.72 -8.02
CA LYS A 37 4.43 14.74 -7.22
C LYS A 37 5.88 14.96 -7.67
N GLY A 38 6.53 13.95 -8.23
CA GLY A 38 7.91 14.06 -8.76
C GLY A 38 8.03 14.69 -10.14
N ARG A 39 6.92 15.10 -10.77
CA ARG A 39 6.87 15.71 -12.11
C ARG A 39 6.35 17.15 -12.06
N SER A 40 6.76 17.91 -11.06
CA SER A 40 6.41 19.32 -10.90
C SER A 40 7.63 20.16 -10.58
#